data_AF-A0A959IE24-F1
#
_entry.id   AF-A0A959IE24-F1
#
_cell.length_a   1.000
_cell.length_b   1.000
_cell.length_c   1.000
_cell.angle_alpha   90.00
_cell.angle_beta   90.00
_cell.angle_gamma   90.00
#
_symmetry.space_group_name_H-M   'P 1'
#
loop_
_entity.id
_entity.type
_entity.pdbx_description
1 polymer ?
#
loop_
_entity_poly.entity_id
_entity_poly.type
_entity_poly.pdbx_seq_one_letter_code
_entity_poly.pdbx_strand_id
1 'polypeptide(L)'
;MSTVEIRNELHKLIDEVDERFLKAVYLMVSSYQGKDPVIGYDIDGTPRTASELTAILDQEVEAAKRGEYITIEEFQKRSSQWGKSTK
;
A
#
# COMPACT_ATOMS: atom_id res chain seq x y z
N MET A 1 0.65 15.99 -29.47
CA MET A 1 1.00 16.56 -28.16
C MET A 1 1.83 15.54 -27.40
N SER A 2 2.90 15.98 -26.74
CA SER A 2 3.69 15.16 -25.83
C SER A 2 2.96 14.95 -24.49
N THR A 3 3.39 13.97 -23.72
CA THR A 3 2.88 13.71 -22.36
C THR A 3 3.00 14.93 -21.45
N VAL A 4 4.04 15.76 -21.65
CA VAL A 4 4.26 17.00 -20.89
C VAL A 4 3.22 18.05 -21.24
N GLU A 5 2.91 18.21 -22.53
CA GLU A 5 1.88 19.14 -23.01
C GLU A 5 0.50 18.76 -22.49
N ILE A 6 0.16 17.47 -22.51
CA ILE A 6 -1.12 16.97 -22.00
C ILE A 6 -1.27 17.26 -20.49
N ARG A 7 -0.19 17.07 -19.71
CA ARG A 7 -0.20 17.34 -18.26
C ARG A 7 -0.42 18.82 -17.96
N ASN A 8 0.25 19.70 -18.69
CA ASN A 8 0.12 21.15 -18.49
C ASN A 8 -1.28 21.66 -18.84
N GLU A 9 -1.89 21.15 -19.91
CA GLU A 9 -3.25 21.53 -20.29
C GLU A 9 -4.30 20.99 -19.30
N LEU A 10 -4.11 19.77 -18.77
CA LEU A 10 -4.99 19.24 -17.73
C LEU A 10 -4.98 20.08 -16.45
N HIS A 11 -3.81 20.57 -16.02
CA HIS A 11 -3.72 21.43 -14.83
C HIS A 11 -4.53 22.73 -15.00
N LYS A 12 -4.42 23.38 -16.16
CA LYS A 12 -5.21 24.59 -16.46
C LYS A 12 -6.71 24.31 -16.45
N LEU A 13 -7.13 23.21 -17.06
CA LEU A 13 -8.55 22.83 -17.11
C LEU A 13 -9.10 22.52 -15.72
N ILE A 14 -8.31 21.91 -14.84
CA ILE A 14 -8.71 21.64 -13.46
C ILE A 14 -8.92 22.93 -12.65
N ASP A 15 -8.16 23.98 -12.93
CA ASP A 15 -8.27 25.27 -12.22
C ASP A 15 -9.53 26.07 -12.63
N GLU A 16 -10.12 25.77 -13.79
CA GLU A 16 -11.27 26.52 -14.35
C GLU A 16 -12.63 25.84 -14.18
N VAL A 17 -12.66 24.55 -13.81
CA VAL A 17 -13.89 23.74 -13.73
C VAL A 17 -14.58 23.79 -12.38
N ASP A 18 -15.90 23.53 -12.38
CA ASP A 18 -16.71 23.54 -11.17
C ASP A 18 -16.47 22.32 -10.25
N GLU A 19 -16.87 22.44 -8.98
CA GLU A 19 -16.68 21.40 -7.97
C GLU A 19 -17.33 20.05 -8.36
N ARG A 20 -18.44 20.08 -9.10
CA ARG A 20 -19.15 18.86 -9.53
C ARG A 20 -18.34 18.10 -10.56
N PHE A 21 -17.76 18.82 -11.53
CA PHE A 21 -16.88 18.24 -12.52
C PHE A 21 -15.59 17.72 -11.88
N LEU A 22 -15.00 18.47 -10.94
CA LEU A 22 -13.83 18.02 -10.17
C LEU A 22 -14.09 16.70 -9.43
N LYS A 23 -15.26 16.56 -8.79
CA LYS A 23 -15.66 15.30 -8.12
C LYS A 23 -15.81 14.14 -9.10
N ALA A 24 -16.37 14.37 -10.28
CA ALA A 24 -16.50 13.34 -11.30
C ALA A 24 -15.14 12.88 -11.84
N VAL A 25 -14.23 13.82 -12.12
CA VAL A 25 -12.85 13.53 -12.55
C VAL A 25 -12.09 12.79 -11.45
N TYR A 26 -12.22 13.22 -10.19
CA TYR A 26 -11.62 12.54 -9.05
C TYR A 26 -12.08 11.07 -8.97
N LEU A 27 -13.39 10.80 -9.00
CA LEU A 27 -13.92 9.43 -8.97
C LEU A 27 -13.41 8.59 -10.13
N MET A 28 -13.34 9.17 -11.33
CA MET A 28 -12.85 8.50 -12.53
C MET A 28 -11.37 8.14 -12.39
N VAL A 29 -10.52 9.11 -12.03
CA VAL A 29 -9.06 8.89 -11.86
C VAL A 29 -8.79 7.94 -10.71
N SER A 30 -9.49 8.07 -9.58
CA SER A 30 -9.39 7.13 -8.45
C SER A 30 -9.81 5.72 -8.84
N SER A 31 -10.76 5.54 -9.76
CA SER A 31 -11.10 4.21 -10.29
C SER A 31 -9.98 3.58 -11.13
N TYR A 32 -9.16 4.39 -11.82
CA TYR A 32 -7.95 3.93 -12.51
C TYR A 32 -6.81 3.60 -11.54
N GLN A 33 -6.75 4.30 -10.41
CA GLN A 33 -5.85 3.97 -9.31
C GLN A 33 -6.33 2.75 -8.51
N GLY A 34 -7.58 2.33 -8.69
CA GLY A 34 -8.34 1.41 -7.83
C GLY A 34 -8.28 -0.07 -8.18
N LYS A 35 -7.22 -0.56 -8.83
CA LYS A 35 -6.90 -1.99 -8.75
C LYS A 35 -5.75 -2.15 -7.78
N ASP A 36 -6.09 -2.20 -6.50
CA ASP A 36 -5.16 -2.60 -5.47
C ASP A 36 -4.67 -4.02 -5.79
N PRO A 37 -3.41 -4.16 -6.25
CA PRO A 37 -2.98 -5.41 -6.83
C PRO A 37 -2.88 -6.47 -5.73
N VAL A 38 -3.37 -7.68 -6.05
CA VAL A 38 -3.13 -8.85 -5.20
C VAL A 38 -1.65 -9.20 -5.30
N ILE A 39 -0.95 -9.16 -4.17
CA ILE A 39 0.49 -9.40 -4.06
C ILE A 39 0.81 -10.77 -3.45
N GLY A 40 -0.18 -11.46 -2.89
CA GLY A 40 -0.01 -12.77 -2.25
C GLY A 40 -1.32 -13.38 -1.78
N TYR A 41 -1.21 -14.54 -1.15
CA TYR A 41 -2.33 -15.27 -0.56
C TYR A 41 -1.92 -15.84 0.79
N ASP A 42 -2.86 -15.89 1.73
CA ASP A 42 -2.71 -16.62 2.98
C ASP A 42 -2.81 -18.15 2.75
N ILE A 43 -2.50 -18.92 3.80
CA ILE A 43 -2.55 -20.39 3.79
C ILE A 43 -3.96 -20.91 3.46
N ASP A 44 -5.00 -20.16 3.84
CA ASP A 44 -6.40 -20.48 3.55
C ASP A 44 -6.87 -20.02 2.15
N GLY A 45 -5.98 -19.39 1.37
CA GLY A 45 -6.28 -18.89 0.02
C GLY A 45 -6.87 -17.48 -0.01
N THR A 46 -6.94 -16.77 1.11
CA THR A 46 -7.39 -15.38 1.16
C THR A 46 -6.41 -14.46 0.42
N PRO A 47 -6.84 -13.66 -0.58
CA PRO A 47 -5.94 -12.75 -1.30
C PRO A 47 -5.49 -11.60 -0.39
N ARG A 48 -4.21 -11.24 -0.49
CA ARG A 48 -3.60 -10.08 0.16
C ARG A 48 -3.24 -9.01 -0.85
N THR A 49 -3.54 -7.77 -0.52
CA THR A 49 -3.40 -6.62 -1.42
C THR A 49 -2.16 -5.77 -1.09
N ALA A 50 -1.72 -4.93 -2.02
CA ALA A 50 -0.57 -4.06 -1.80
C ALA A 50 -0.84 -2.96 -0.77
N SER A 51 -2.07 -2.45 -0.70
CA SER A 51 -2.43 -1.45 0.31
C SER A 51 -2.41 -2.02 1.72
N GLU A 52 -2.91 -3.24 1.92
CA GLU A 52 -2.86 -3.95 3.21
C GLU A 52 -1.42 -4.17 3.67
N LEU A 53 -0.53 -4.62 2.79
CA LEU A 53 0.87 -4.80 3.13
C LEU A 53 1.54 -3.46 3.49
N THR A 54 1.25 -2.40 2.73
CA THR A 54 1.80 -1.07 3.01
C THR A 54 1.41 -0.61 4.41
N ALA A 55 0.12 -0.75 4.77
CA ALA A 55 -0.37 -0.39 6.10
C ALA A 55 0.29 -1.19 7.22
N ILE A 56 0.51 -2.50 7.03
CA ILE A 56 1.21 -3.36 8.00
C ILE A 56 2.66 -2.89 8.17
N LEU A 57 3.38 -2.64 7.07
CA LEU A 57 4.78 -2.22 7.13
C LEU A 57 4.95 -0.87 7.83
N ASP A 58 4.05 0.08 7.56
CA ASP A 58 4.06 1.38 8.23
C ASP A 58 3.85 1.23 9.75
N GLN A 59 2.94 0.36 10.17
CA GLN A 59 2.72 0.07 11.59
C GLN A 59 3.94 -0.56 12.27
N GLU A 60 4.59 -1.52 11.60
CA GLU A 60 5.80 -2.19 12.11
C GLU A 60 6.98 -1.21 12.22
N VAL A 61 7.13 -0.28 11.26
CA VAL A 61 8.15 0.78 11.32
C VAL A 61 7.90 1.69 12.53
N GLU A 62 6.65 2.11 12.76
CA GLU A 62 6.32 2.95 13.92
C GLU A 62 6.49 2.19 15.24
N ALA A 63 6.18 0.89 15.29
CA ALA A 63 6.42 0.04 16.45
C ALA A 63 7.92 -0.06 16.77
N ALA A 64 8.75 -0.29 15.75
CA ALA A 64 10.21 -0.30 15.91
C ALA A 64 10.74 1.04 16.44
N LYS A 65 10.24 2.17 15.93
CA LYS A 65 10.59 3.51 16.45
C LYS A 65 10.19 3.73 17.91
N ARG A 66 9.08 3.13 18.37
CA ARG A 66 8.66 3.14 19.78
C ARG A 66 9.47 2.19 20.67
N GLY A 67 10.42 1.45 20.11
CA GLY A 67 11.26 0.50 20.83
C GLY A 67 10.69 -0.92 20.89
N GLU A 68 9.60 -1.21 20.15
CA GLU A 68 8.97 -2.53 20.06
C GLU A 68 9.69 -3.43 19.03
N TYR A 69 11.03 -3.33 18.94
CA TYR A 69 11.83 -4.18 18.07
C TYR A 69 12.33 -5.42 18.81
N ILE A 70 12.78 -6.41 18.06
CA ILE A 70 13.54 -7.55 18.59
C ILE A 70 15.00 -7.45 18.14
N THR A 71 15.93 -7.92 18.96
CA THR A 71 17.33 -8.01 18.53
C THR A 71 17.52 -9.19 17.57
N ILE A 72 18.66 -9.19 16.87
CA ILE A 72 19.02 -10.31 16.00
C ILE A 72 19.17 -11.62 16.78
N GLU A 73 19.69 -11.60 18.01
CA GLU A 73 19.79 -12.82 18.83
C GLU A 73 18.40 -13.33 19.22
N GLU A 74 17.48 -12.42 19.56
CA GLU A 74 16.11 -12.80 19.89
C GLU A 74 15.38 -13.38 18.69
N PHE A 75 15.57 -12.80 17.51
CA PHE A 75 15.05 -13.35 16.26
C PHE A 75 15.58 -14.77 16.01
N GLN A 76 16.88 -15.00 16.12
CA GLN A 76 17.50 -16.32 15.95
C GLN A 76 16.95 -17.35 16.95
N LYS A 77 16.74 -16.95 18.20
CA LYS A 77 16.15 -17.81 19.23
C LYS A 77 14.73 -18.21 18.85
N ARG A 78 13.91 -17.27 18.37
CA ARG A 78 12.52 -17.53 17.94
C ARG A 78 12.48 -18.45 16.71
N SER A 79 13.27 -18.15 15.69
CA SER A 79 13.27 -18.91 14.43
C SER A 79 13.78 -20.35 14.59
N SER A 80 14.65 -20.61 15.57
CA SER A 80 15.12 -21.96 15.92
C SER A 80 13.99 -22.92 16.34
N GLN A 81 12.82 -22.40 16.72
CA GLN A 81 11.66 -23.21 17.13
C GLN A 81 10.74 -23.57 15.97
N TRP A 82 10.82 -22.89 14.81
CA TRP A 82 9.89 -23.07 13.70
C TRP A 82 9.97 -24.46 13.04
N GLY A 83 11.15 -25.09 13.07
CA GLY A 83 11.35 -26.44 12.56
C GLY A 83 11.08 -27.56 13.57
N LYS A 84 10.76 -27.23 14.81
CA LYS A 84 10.46 -28.24 15.83
C LYS A 84 9.00 -28.64 15.72
N SER A 85 8.75 -29.93 15.55
CA SER A 85 7.40 -30.48 15.58
C SER A 85 6.73 -30.10 16.90
N THR A 86 5.68 -29.30 16.82
CA THR A 86 4.72 -29.12 17.90
C THR A 86 3.93 -30.43 18.04
N LYS A 87 4.45 -31.34 18.85
CA LYS A 87 3.69 -32.48 19.37
C LYS A 87 2.79 -32.04 20.50
#